data_AF-A0A9E4GEZ5-F1
#
_entry.id   AF-A0A9E4GEZ5-F1
#
_cell.length_a   1.000
_cell.length_b   1.000
_cell.length_c   1.000
_cell.angle_alpha   90.00
_cell.angle_beta   90.00
_cell.angle_gamma   90.00
#
_symmetry.space_group_name_H-M   'P 1'
#
loop_
_entity.id
_entity.type
_entity.pdbx_description
1 polymer ?
#
loop_
_entity_poly.entity_id
_entity_poly.type
_entity_poly.pdbx_seq_one_letter_code
_entity_poly.pdbx_strand_id
1 'polypeptide(L)'
;MLVALWAHAPDGLDGEGEARLLLRKFLWRAFLTDRYELATNGRIFADYRLLAPRLKGQDAGVPLIFNDERHPLPTAEDLLLAGWPKKRERLARAILLISLRQGGLDFADGSQATRDSLRSREYHHIFPIDLLEDAGEEQGKVYRALNCALVTWKTNRNISAKSPIEYLQKRIDASTLGEAEIRRRLVSHSIDYDVLVAGNYDEFLAARAETLLPEVQRLGS
;
A
#
# COMPACT_ATOMS: atom_id res chain seq x y z
N MET A 1 0.72 17.77 12.25
CA MET A 1 1.92 18.22 11.52
C MET A 1 1.60 18.62 10.08
N LEU A 2 1.14 17.74 9.19
CA LEU A 2 0.86 18.12 7.78
C LEU A 2 -0.03 19.37 7.63
N VAL A 3 -1.13 19.45 8.39
CA VAL A 3 -1.99 20.65 8.41
C VAL A 3 -1.23 21.90 8.87
N ALA A 4 -0.38 21.76 9.88
CA ALA A 4 0.44 22.87 10.39
C ALA A 4 1.53 23.29 9.39
N LEU A 5 2.09 22.35 8.62
CA LEU A 5 3.01 22.65 7.53
C LEU A 5 2.29 23.35 6.38
N TRP A 6 1.12 22.87 5.99
CA TRP A 6 0.30 23.48 4.93
C TRP A 6 -0.06 24.94 5.22
N ALA A 7 -0.20 25.32 6.49
CA ALA A 7 -0.42 26.72 6.88
C ALA A 7 0.75 27.67 6.52
N HIS A 8 1.93 27.14 6.19
CA HIS A 8 3.08 27.92 5.71
C HIS A 8 3.29 27.80 4.19
N ALA A 9 2.46 27.01 3.49
CA ALA A 9 2.58 26.86 2.05
C ALA A 9 2.19 28.17 1.33
N PRO A 10 2.85 28.51 0.21
CA PRO A 10 2.40 29.61 -0.64
C PRO A 10 1.01 29.32 -1.20
N ASP A 11 0.25 30.37 -1.48
CA ASP A 11 -1.08 30.26 -2.07
C ASP A 11 -1.00 30.44 -3.60
N GLY A 12 -1.43 29.43 -4.34
CA GLY A 12 -1.46 29.42 -5.81
C GLY A 12 -0.11 29.21 -6.50
N LEU A 13 -0.23 29.01 -7.83
CA LEU A 13 0.88 28.94 -8.80
C LEU A 13 1.96 27.89 -8.43
N ASP A 14 3.18 28.11 -8.90
CA ASP A 14 4.30 27.19 -8.78
C ASP A 14 4.68 26.91 -7.32
N GLY A 15 4.64 27.93 -6.46
CA GLY A 15 4.99 27.79 -5.04
C GLY A 15 4.09 26.83 -4.28
N GLU A 16 2.78 26.84 -4.54
CA GLU A 16 1.86 25.85 -3.98
C GLU A 16 2.13 24.45 -4.55
N GLY A 17 2.46 24.36 -5.85
CA GLY A 17 2.84 23.11 -6.51
C GLY A 17 4.07 22.46 -5.87
N GLU A 18 5.13 23.24 -5.66
CA GLU A 18 6.36 22.81 -4.98
C GLU A 18 6.09 22.37 -3.53
N ALA A 19 5.27 23.12 -2.80
CA ALA A 19 4.83 22.76 -1.45
C ALA A 19 4.09 21.42 -1.44
N ARG A 20 3.18 21.18 -2.40
CA ARG A 20 2.46 19.90 -2.54
C ARG A 20 3.42 18.75 -2.83
N LEU A 21 4.41 18.94 -3.69
CA LEU A 21 5.41 17.92 -4.01
C LEU A 21 6.26 17.58 -2.78
N LEU A 22 6.80 18.59 -2.09
CA LEU A 22 7.60 18.42 -0.88
C LEU A 22 6.81 17.68 0.22
N LEU A 23 5.56 18.09 0.47
CA LEU A 23 4.74 17.50 1.53
C LEU A 23 4.22 16.11 1.17
N ARG A 24 4.02 15.81 -0.12
CA ARG A 24 3.74 14.44 -0.59
C ARG A 24 4.94 13.53 -0.37
N LYS A 25 6.14 13.94 -0.77
CA LYS A 25 7.38 13.19 -0.51
C LYS A 25 7.58 12.96 0.98
N PHE A 26 7.40 14.02 1.79
CA PHE A 26 7.45 13.93 3.25
C PHE A 26 6.48 12.88 3.81
N LEU A 27 5.23 12.91 3.38
CA LEU A 27 4.20 11.96 3.83
C LEU A 27 4.56 10.51 3.46
N TRP A 28 5.02 10.28 2.23
CA TRP A 28 5.43 8.94 1.81
C TRP A 28 6.65 8.44 2.55
N ARG A 29 7.65 9.31 2.79
CA ARG A 29 8.79 8.96 3.64
C ARG A 29 8.37 8.62 5.06
N ALA A 30 7.40 9.34 5.62
CA ALA A 30 6.83 9.03 6.94
C ALA A 30 6.12 7.66 6.98
N PHE A 31 5.66 7.16 5.83
CA PHE A 31 5.06 5.83 5.69
C PHE A 31 6.05 4.75 5.28
N LEU A 32 7.17 5.09 4.65
CA LEU A 32 8.10 4.12 4.07
C LEU A 32 9.37 3.92 4.91
N THR A 33 9.78 4.89 5.71
CA THR A 33 10.99 4.79 6.54
C THR A 33 10.72 4.63 8.03
N ASP A 34 11.71 4.11 8.75
CA ASP A 34 11.71 3.88 10.20
C ASP A 34 11.77 5.19 11.03
N ARG A 35 11.89 6.36 10.38
CA ARG A 35 12.08 7.67 11.01
C ARG A 35 11.14 7.90 12.20
N TYR A 36 9.89 7.47 12.09
CA TYR A 36 8.85 7.69 13.10
C TYR A 36 8.31 6.42 13.78
N GLU A 37 9.09 5.33 13.89
CA GLU A 37 8.60 4.13 14.60
C GLU A 37 8.59 4.25 16.13
N LEU A 38 9.49 5.04 16.70
CA LEU A 38 9.66 5.17 18.16
C LEU A 38 9.39 6.60 18.67
N ALA A 39 10.45 7.39 18.89
CA ALA A 39 10.41 8.72 19.49
C ALA A 39 9.85 9.78 18.53
N THR A 40 8.56 9.66 18.23
CA THR A 40 7.88 10.41 17.16
C THR A 40 7.86 11.90 17.42
N ASN A 41 7.44 12.35 18.60
CA ASN A 41 7.21 13.79 18.85
C ASN A 41 8.44 14.68 18.64
N GLY A 42 9.59 14.30 19.20
CA GLY A 42 10.84 15.06 19.04
C GLY A 42 11.35 15.05 17.60
N ARG A 43 11.30 13.89 16.93
CA ARG A 43 11.72 13.74 15.53
C ARG A 43 10.82 14.51 14.57
N ILE A 44 9.51 14.43 14.78
CA ILE A 44 8.47 15.20 14.07
C ILE A 44 8.72 16.70 14.22
N PHE A 45 9.01 17.17 15.44
CA PHE A 45 9.28 18.58 15.68
C PHE A 45 10.58 19.05 15.02
N ALA A 46 11.64 18.22 15.05
CA ALA A 46 12.89 18.52 14.37
C ALA A 46 12.70 18.64 12.84
N ASP A 47 11.98 17.70 12.23
CA ASP A 47 11.68 17.75 10.79
C ASP A 47 10.75 18.93 10.46
N TYR A 48 9.76 19.23 11.31
CA TYR A 48 8.89 20.40 11.16
C TYR A 48 9.66 21.73 11.13
N ARG A 49 10.63 21.91 12.04
CA ARG A 49 11.46 23.13 12.12
C ARG A 49 12.28 23.38 10.86
N LEU A 50 12.58 22.33 10.09
CA LEU A 50 13.33 22.41 8.84
C LEU A 50 12.38 22.52 7.63
N LEU A 51 11.20 21.90 7.68
CA LEU A 51 10.20 21.97 6.61
C LEU A 51 9.45 23.31 6.56
N ALA A 52 9.05 23.87 7.70
CA ALA A 52 8.23 25.07 7.73
C ALA A 52 8.91 26.31 7.10
N PRO A 53 10.21 26.59 7.34
CA PRO A 53 10.93 27.66 6.64
C PRO A 53 11.04 27.41 5.13
N ARG A 54 11.29 26.16 4.71
CA ARG A 54 11.38 25.78 3.29
C ARG A 54 10.10 26.08 2.52
N LEU A 55 8.94 25.85 3.13
CA LEU A 55 7.65 26.18 2.54
C LEU A 55 7.47 27.69 2.31
N LYS A 56 8.23 28.53 3.01
CA LYS A 56 8.28 29.99 2.82
C LYS A 56 9.40 30.43 1.86
N GLY A 57 10.02 29.51 1.14
CA GLY A 57 11.18 29.79 0.27
C GLY A 57 12.46 30.12 1.03
N GLN A 58 12.53 29.84 2.33
CA GLN A 58 13.75 30.07 3.13
C GLN A 58 14.67 28.87 3.03
N ASP A 59 15.98 29.12 2.92
CA ASP A 59 16.95 28.04 3.04
C ASP A 59 17.00 27.55 4.50
N ALA A 60 16.55 26.32 4.68
CA ALA A 60 16.77 25.55 5.88
C ALA A 60 17.36 24.20 5.46
N GLY A 61 18.26 23.67 6.27
CA GLY A 61 18.89 22.38 6.02
C GLY A 61 17.89 21.26 5.74
N VAL A 62 18.38 20.13 5.23
CA VAL A 62 17.52 19.01 4.83
C VAL A 62 17.01 18.26 6.07
N PRO A 63 15.67 18.09 6.24
CA PRO A 63 15.12 17.23 7.28
C PRO A 63 15.69 15.81 7.24
N LEU A 64 15.98 15.22 8.41
CA LEU A 64 16.58 13.87 8.47
C LEU A 64 15.67 12.81 7.85
N ILE A 65 14.35 13.03 7.82
CA ILE A 65 13.43 12.14 7.11
C ILE A 65 13.80 11.94 5.63
N PHE A 66 14.56 12.83 4.99
CA PHE A 66 15.01 12.70 3.59
C PHE A 66 16.44 12.17 3.46
N ASN A 67 17.07 11.73 4.54
CA ASN A 67 18.41 11.14 4.49
C ASN A 67 18.30 9.63 4.22
N ASP A 68 18.71 9.18 3.04
CA ASP A 68 18.63 7.77 2.64
C ASP A 68 19.65 6.86 3.32
N GLU A 69 20.78 7.40 3.79
CA GLU A 69 21.79 6.62 4.53
C GLU A 69 21.29 6.25 5.94
N ARG A 70 20.55 7.15 6.59
CA ARG A 70 20.04 6.97 7.96
C ARG A 70 18.64 6.37 8.00
N HIS A 71 17.84 6.67 6.99
CA HIS A 71 16.44 6.29 6.89
C HIS A 71 16.17 5.82 5.45
N PRO A 72 16.72 4.67 5.02
CA PRO A 72 16.57 4.19 3.65
C PRO A 72 15.11 3.88 3.32
N LEU A 73 14.79 3.87 2.03
CA LEU A 73 13.54 3.30 1.54
C LEU A 73 13.57 1.77 1.67
N PRO A 74 12.41 1.11 1.85
CA PRO A 74 12.36 -0.33 2.01
C PRO A 74 12.76 -1.05 0.72
N THR A 75 13.48 -2.15 0.91
CA THR A 75 13.91 -3.10 -0.13
C THR A 75 12.79 -4.08 -0.49
N ALA A 76 12.99 -4.89 -1.54
CA ALA A 76 12.06 -5.98 -1.86
C ALA A 76 11.90 -6.97 -0.68
N GLU A 77 12.99 -7.26 0.03
CA GLU A 77 12.97 -8.13 1.21
C GLU A 77 12.13 -7.54 2.33
N ASP A 78 12.23 -6.22 2.58
CA ASP A 78 11.37 -5.54 3.55
C ASP A 78 9.88 -5.64 3.18
N LEU A 79 9.55 -5.55 1.88
CA LEU A 79 8.16 -5.74 1.42
C LEU A 79 7.67 -7.17 1.64
N LEU A 80 8.52 -8.17 1.38
CA LEU A 80 8.22 -9.59 1.61
C LEU A 80 8.00 -9.90 3.08
N LEU A 81 8.71 -9.22 3.97
CA LEU A 81 8.61 -9.42 5.42
C LEU A 81 7.52 -8.57 6.09
N ALA A 82 6.98 -7.55 5.42
CA ALA A 82 5.95 -6.68 5.99
C ALA A 82 4.70 -7.46 6.44
N GLY A 83 4.28 -7.22 7.67
CA GLY A 83 3.19 -7.95 8.32
C GLY A 83 1.79 -7.54 7.88
N TRP A 84 0.77 -7.98 8.61
CA TRP A 84 -0.63 -7.74 8.24
C TRP A 84 -1.06 -6.28 8.49
N PRO A 85 -1.63 -5.55 7.50
CA PRO A 85 -1.92 -4.12 7.62
C PRO A 85 -2.91 -3.75 8.74
N LYS A 86 -3.76 -4.71 9.16
CA LYS A 86 -4.71 -4.52 10.28
C LYS A 86 -3.99 -4.26 11.60
N LYS A 87 -2.76 -4.75 11.80
CA LYS A 87 -1.94 -4.52 13.01
C LYS A 87 -1.39 -3.09 13.11
N ARG A 88 -1.74 -2.20 12.18
CA ARG A 88 -1.32 -0.79 12.12
C ARG A 88 0.19 -0.58 11.97
N GLU A 89 0.88 -1.61 11.51
CA GLU A 89 2.27 -1.49 11.10
C GLU A 89 2.37 -0.53 9.91
N ARG A 90 3.33 0.39 9.99
CA ARG A 90 3.50 1.49 9.06
C ARG A 90 3.75 0.98 7.64
N LEU A 91 4.76 0.11 7.47
CA LEU A 91 5.13 -0.43 6.15
C LEU A 91 4.00 -1.26 5.54
N ALA A 92 3.37 -2.15 6.31
CA ALA A 92 2.23 -2.92 5.85
C ALA A 92 1.08 -2.05 5.33
N ARG A 93 0.77 -0.94 6.01
CA ARG A 93 -0.23 0.03 5.54
C ARG A 93 0.22 0.82 4.33
N ALA A 94 1.51 1.14 4.23
CA ALA A 94 2.07 1.80 3.06
C ALA A 94 1.93 0.90 1.82
N ILE A 95 2.28 -0.38 1.93
CA ILE A 95 2.12 -1.40 0.88
C ILE A 95 0.66 -1.47 0.44
N LEU A 96 -0.28 -1.60 1.39
CA LEU A 96 -1.70 -1.62 1.06
C LEU A 96 -2.17 -0.32 0.40
N LEU A 97 -1.68 0.84 0.83
CA LEU A 97 -2.06 2.10 0.20
C LEU A 97 -1.52 2.21 -1.22
N ILE A 98 -0.28 1.76 -1.46
CA ILE A 98 0.36 1.76 -2.78
C ILE A 98 -0.38 0.82 -3.73
N SER A 99 -0.75 -0.38 -3.27
CA SER A 99 -1.45 -1.36 -4.09
C SER A 99 -2.82 -0.86 -4.56
N LEU A 100 -3.47 0.03 -3.82
CA LEU A 100 -4.76 0.61 -4.18
C LEU A 100 -4.67 1.83 -5.11
N ARG A 101 -3.46 2.33 -5.44
CA ARG A 101 -3.28 3.57 -6.22
C ARG A 101 -3.84 3.49 -7.63
N GLN A 102 -3.94 2.29 -8.20
CA GLN A 102 -4.54 2.05 -9.51
C GLN A 102 -6.07 1.88 -9.45
N GLY A 103 -6.67 2.13 -8.28
CA GLY A 103 -8.11 2.21 -8.08
C GLY A 103 -8.63 1.22 -7.04
N GLY A 104 -7.93 0.10 -6.80
CA GLY A 104 -8.35 -0.87 -5.79
C GLY A 104 -9.79 -1.34 -6.01
N LEU A 105 -10.11 -1.75 -7.24
CA LEU A 105 -11.47 -2.13 -7.63
C LEU A 105 -11.90 -3.40 -6.90
N ASP A 106 -13.16 -3.47 -6.49
CA ASP A 106 -13.71 -4.69 -5.91
C ASP A 106 -13.62 -5.86 -6.89
N PHE A 107 -13.24 -7.04 -6.39
CA PHE A 107 -13.14 -8.23 -7.23
C PHE A 107 -14.48 -8.67 -7.85
N ALA A 108 -15.61 -8.33 -7.22
CA ALA A 108 -16.96 -8.70 -7.70
C ALA A 108 -17.65 -7.60 -8.48
N ASP A 109 -17.82 -6.43 -7.88
CA ASP A 109 -18.68 -5.39 -8.45
C ASP A 109 -17.89 -4.30 -9.18
N GLY A 110 -16.55 -4.36 -9.13
CA GLY A 110 -15.67 -3.38 -9.77
C GLY A 110 -15.71 -1.98 -9.15
N SER A 111 -16.42 -1.79 -8.03
CA SER A 111 -16.46 -0.49 -7.34
C SER A 111 -15.08 -0.09 -6.85
N GLN A 112 -14.72 1.18 -7.01
CA GLN A 112 -13.40 1.70 -6.66
C GLN A 112 -13.21 1.87 -5.14
N ALA A 113 -11.99 1.68 -4.65
CA ALA A 113 -11.61 2.05 -3.29
C ALA A 113 -11.44 3.58 -3.18
N THR A 114 -12.51 4.27 -2.80
CA THR A 114 -12.52 5.72 -2.48
C THR A 114 -12.49 5.96 -0.98
N ARG A 115 -12.15 7.18 -0.55
CA ARG A 115 -12.16 7.60 0.87
C ARG A 115 -13.47 7.23 1.58
N ASP A 116 -14.60 7.40 0.91
CA ASP A 116 -15.92 7.12 1.49
C ASP A 116 -16.19 5.61 1.56
N SER A 117 -15.82 4.86 0.51
CA SER A 117 -16.03 3.41 0.46
C SER A 117 -15.09 2.63 1.40
N LEU A 118 -13.91 3.17 1.75
CA LEU A 118 -12.91 2.48 2.58
C LEU A 118 -13.48 2.02 3.93
N ARG A 119 -14.48 2.73 4.46
CA ARG A 119 -15.16 2.37 5.72
C ARG A 119 -15.96 1.08 5.62
N SER A 120 -16.37 0.69 4.42
CA SER A 120 -17.14 -0.53 4.13
C SER A 120 -16.32 -1.62 3.43
N ARG A 121 -14.98 -1.44 3.34
CA ARG A 121 -14.06 -2.45 2.81
C ARG A 121 -13.54 -3.34 3.93
N GLU A 122 -13.25 -4.58 3.59
CA GLU A 122 -12.64 -5.57 4.46
C GLU A 122 -11.28 -6.01 3.92
N TYR A 123 -10.37 -6.34 4.83
CA TYR A 123 -9.09 -6.96 4.50
C TYR A 123 -9.36 -8.40 4.05
N HIS A 124 -8.95 -8.71 2.84
CA HIS A 124 -9.10 -10.04 2.24
C HIS A 124 -7.71 -10.67 2.09
N HIS A 125 -7.57 -11.91 2.57
CA HIS A 125 -6.41 -12.73 2.27
C HIS A 125 -6.59 -13.29 0.86
N ILE A 126 -5.67 -12.94 -0.03
CA ILE A 126 -5.75 -13.34 -1.44
C ILE A 126 -5.62 -14.87 -1.53
N PHE A 127 -4.60 -15.41 -0.86
CA PHE A 127 -4.51 -16.82 -0.50
C PHE A 127 -5.16 -17.03 0.87
N PRO A 128 -6.22 -17.87 0.97
CA PRO A 128 -6.91 -18.12 2.23
C PRO A 128 -5.99 -18.67 3.33
N ILE A 129 -6.31 -18.35 4.58
CA ILE A 129 -5.58 -18.83 5.76
C ILE A 129 -5.53 -20.36 5.77
N ASP A 130 -6.69 -21.01 5.69
CA ASP A 130 -6.82 -22.47 5.75
C ASP A 130 -5.94 -23.16 4.69
N LEU A 131 -5.89 -22.63 3.47
CA LEU A 131 -5.05 -23.16 2.39
C LEU A 131 -3.55 -23.12 2.74
N LEU A 132 -3.10 -22.03 3.36
CA LEU A 132 -1.69 -21.85 3.73
C LEU A 132 -1.35 -22.66 4.99
N GLU A 133 -2.26 -22.75 5.96
CA GLU A 133 -2.08 -23.57 7.16
C GLU A 133 -2.03 -25.07 6.81
N ASP A 134 -2.89 -25.55 5.91
CA ASP A 134 -2.88 -26.94 5.41
C ASP A 134 -1.60 -27.26 4.63
N ALA A 135 -1.02 -26.25 3.95
CA ALA A 135 0.28 -26.37 3.28
C ALA A 135 1.48 -26.31 4.26
N GLY A 136 1.25 -26.11 5.56
CA GLY A 136 2.29 -26.04 6.58
C GLY A 136 3.04 -24.71 6.65
N GLU A 137 2.49 -23.64 6.08
CA GLU A 137 3.12 -22.32 6.13
C GLU A 137 3.16 -21.77 7.55
N GLU A 138 4.27 -21.10 7.89
CA GLU A 138 4.40 -20.44 9.18
C GLU A 138 3.36 -19.34 9.34
N GLN A 139 2.82 -19.18 10.55
CA GLN A 139 1.79 -18.16 10.83
C GLN A 139 2.25 -16.74 10.41
N GLY A 140 3.54 -16.42 10.54
CA GLY A 140 4.09 -15.15 10.07
C GLY A 140 3.96 -14.92 8.56
N LYS A 141 4.07 -15.98 7.75
CA LYS A 141 3.92 -15.95 6.29
C LYS A 141 2.47 -15.87 5.85
N VAL A 142 1.51 -16.38 6.62
CA VAL A 142 0.07 -16.24 6.32
C VAL A 142 -0.36 -14.76 6.34
N TYR A 143 0.15 -14.02 7.34
CA TYR A 143 -0.25 -12.65 7.65
C TYR A 143 0.69 -11.59 7.03
N ARG A 144 0.92 -11.65 5.72
CA ARG A 144 1.76 -10.69 4.98
C ARG A 144 0.95 -9.55 4.34
N ALA A 145 1.53 -8.36 4.28
CA ALA A 145 0.93 -7.22 3.58
C ALA A 145 0.67 -7.51 2.11
N LEU A 146 1.60 -8.23 1.48
CA LEU A 146 1.52 -8.65 0.08
C LEU A 146 0.47 -9.75 -0.17
N ASN A 147 -0.06 -10.42 0.86
CA ASN A 147 -1.21 -11.31 0.73
C ASN A 147 -2.55 -10.58 0.97
N CYS A 148 -2.53 -9.24 1.12
CA CYS A 148 -3.72 -8.47 1.44
C CYS A 148 -4.32 -7.75 0.22
N ALA A 149 -5.65 -7.77 0.11
CA ALA A 149 -6.43 -6.88 -0.74
C ALA A 149 -7.55 -6.20 0.07
N LEU A 150 -8.17 -5.14 -0.47
CA LEU A 150 -9.40 -4.56 0.08
C LEU A 150 -10.58 -4.85 -0.85
N VAL A 151 -11.61 -5.51 -0.32
CA VAL A 151 -12.84 -5.82 -1.05
C VAL A 151 -14.06 -5.44 -0.21
N THR A 152 -15.26 -5.39 -0.79
CA THR A 152 -16.49 -5.18 -0.02
C THR A 152 -16.78 -6.40 0.86
N TRP A 153 -17.50 -6.18 1.97
CA TRP A 153 -17.99 -7.27 2.82
C TRP A 153 -18.79 -8.33 2.03
N LYS A 154 -19.63 -7.91 1.07
CA LYS A 154 -20.41 -8.82 0.22
C LYS A 154 -19.47 -9.73 -0.59
N THR A 155 -18.43 -9.15 -1.17
CA THR A 155 -17.40 -9.85 -1.94
C THR A 155 -16.60 -10.80 -1.06
N ASN A 156 -16.13 -10.35 0.10
CA ASN A 156 -15.36 -11.16 1.03
C ASN A 156 -16.14 -12.40 1.49
N ARG A 157 -17.42 -12.22 1.85
CA ARG A 157 -18.31 -13.32 2.26
C ARG A 157 -18.59 -14.32 1.12
N ASN A 158 -18.66 -13.86 -0.12
CA ASN A 158 -18.93 -14.72 -1.28
C ASN A 158 -17.70 -15.56 -1.71
N ILE A 159 -16.49 -14.99 -1.58
CA ILE A 159 -15.22 -15.69 -1.86
C ILE A 159 -15.05 -16.85 -0.86
N SER A 160 -15.22 -16.59 0.44
CA SER A 160 -15.04 -17.60 1.50
C SER A 160 -13.66 -18.28 1.45
N ALA A 161 -13.50 -19.49 2.02
CA ALA A 161 -12.23 -20.21 2.12
C ALA A 161 -11.79 -20.91 0.81
N LYS A 162 -12.27 -20.46 -0.35
CA LYS A 162 -11.94 -21.06 -1.65
C LYS A 162 -10.55 -20.62 -2.09
N SER A 163 -9.84 -21.51 -2.79
CA SER A 163 -8.55 -21.15 -3.37
C SER A 163 -8.69 -19.99 -4.38
N PRO A 164 -7.62 -19.23 -4.64
CA PRO A 164 -7.62 -18.16 -5.62
C PRO A 164 -8.22 -18.55 -6.96
N ILE A 165 -7.77 -19.68 -7.50
CA ILE A 165 -8.21 -20.22 -8.78
C ILE A 165 -9.71 -20.51 -8.75
N GLU A 166 -10.20 -21.18 -7.72
CA GLU A 166 -11.60 -21.56 -7.61
C GLU A 166 -12.54 -20.37 -7.55
N TYR A 167 -12.21 -19.34 -6.76
CA TYR A 167 -13.09 -18.18 -6.68
C TYR A 167 -12.98 -17.30 -7.93
N LEU A 168 -11.80 -17.18 -8.56
CA LEU A 168 -11.63 -16.43 -9.80
C LEU A 168 -12.39 -17.11 -10.94
N GLN A 169 -12.30 -18.43 -11.08
CA GLN A 169 -13.05 -19.18 -12.09
C GLN A 169 -14.56 -18.99 -11.90
N LYS A 170 -15.06 -19.15 -10.66
CA LYS A 170 -16.48 -18.88 -10.36
C LYS A 170 -16.91 -17.46 -10.73
N ARG A 171 -16.01 -16.47 -10.65
CA ARG A 171 -16.30 -15.08 -11.04
C ARG A 171 -16.33 -14.90 -12.54
N ILE A 172 -15.44 -15.56 -13.26
CA ILE A 172 -15.44 -15.59 -14.72
C ILE A 172 -16.75 -16.23 -15.21
N ASP A 173 -17.14 -17.36 -14.62
CA ASP A 173 -18.36 -18.08 -15.02
C ASP A 173 -19.64 -17.33 -14.63
N ALA A 174 -19.65 -16.61 -13.49
CA ALA A 174 -20.82 -15.89 -13.00
C ALA A 174 -21.06 -14.53 -13.68
N SER A 175 -20.14 -14.08 -14.54
CA SER A 175 -20.16 -12.73 -15.12
C SER A 175 -19.98 -12.79 -16.62
N THR A 176 -20.86 -12.12 -17.35
CA THR A 176 -20.71 -11.92 -18.80
C THR A 176 -19.50 -11.02 -19.16
N LEU A 177 -18.82 -10.46 -18.16
CA LEU A 177 -17.67 -9.57 -18.35
C LEU A 177 -16.36 -10.31 -18.67
N GLY A 178 -16.32 -11.63 -18.44
CA GLY A 178 -15.20 -12.50 -18.80
C GLY A 178 -13.91 -12.27 -18.01
N GLU A 179 -12.87 -13.03 -18.37
CA GLU A 179 -11.55 -13.02 -17.71
C GLU A 179 -10.84 -11.67 -17.78
N ALA A 180 -10.96 -10.96 -18.90
CA ALA A 180 -10.31 -9.66 -19.10
C ALA A 180 -10.70 -8.62 -18.04
N GLU A 181 -11.97 -8.59 -17.62
CA GLU A 181 -12.44 -7.68 -16.57
C GLU A 181 -11.92 -8.10 -15.19
N ILE A 182 -11.80 -9.39 -14.92
CA ILE A 182 -11.23 -9.90 -13.66
C ILE A 182 -9.74 -9.53 -13.58
N ARG A 183 -8.98 -9.74 -14.66
CA ARG A 183 -7.59 -9.30 -14.77
C ARG A 183 -7.44 -7.80 -14.49
N ARG A 184 -8.28 -6.97 -15.12
CA ARG A 184 -8.28 -5.51 -14.89
C ARG A 184 -8.50 -5.14 -13.42
N ARG A 185 -9.41 -5.83 -12.73
CA ARG A 185 -9.69 -5.60 -11.31
C ARG A 185 -8.51 -6.00 -10.43
N LEU A 186 -7.86 -7.13 -10.71
CA LEU A 186 -6.68 -7.57 -9.98
C LEU A 186 -5.49 -6.62 -10.18
N VAL A 187 -5.23 -6.18 -11.42
CA VAL A 187 -4.18 -5.19 -11.72
C VAL A 187 -4.39 -3.89 -10.95
N SER A 188 -5.63 -3.49 -10.69
CA SER A 188 -5.92 -2.30 -9.87
C SER A 188 -5.50 -2.41 -8.39
N HIS A 189 -5.13 -3.61 -7.93
CA HIS A 189 -4.53 -3.95 -6.63
C HIS A 189 -3.04 -4.34 -6.75
N SER A 190 -2.41 -4.10 -7.90
CA SER A 190 -1.08 -4.63 -8.24
C SER A 190 -0.99 -6.14 -8.07
N ILE A 191 -1.99 -6.88 -8.55
CA ILE A 191 -2.02 -8.35 -8.53
C ILE A 191 -1.94 -8.83 -9.98
N ASP A 192 -0.92 -9.64 -10.26
CA ASP A 192 -0.82 -10.38 -11.52
C ASP A 192 -1.75 -11.60 -11.48
N TYR A 193 -2.62 -11.72 -12.47
CA TYR A 193 -3.57 -12.84 -12.56
C TYR A 193 -2.86 -14.16 -12.83
N ASP A 194 -1.89 -14.20 -13.74
CA ASP A 194 -1.23 -15.43 -14.17
C ASP A 194 -0.39 -16.02 -13.05
N VAL A 195 0.32 -15.16 -12.30
CA VAL A 195 1.05 -15.58 -11.10
C VAL A 195 0.09 -16.06 -10.00
N LEU A 196 -1.04 -15.37 -9.81
CA LEU A 196 -2.02 -15.77 -8.81
C LEU A 196 -2.65 -17.14 -9.12
N VAL A 197 -2.99 -17.42 -10.38
CA VAL A 197 -3.59 -18.71 -10.77
C VAL A 197 -2.58 -19.85 -10.86
N ALA A 198 -1.27 -19.56 -10.96
CA ALA A 198 -0.24 -20.58 -10.83
C ALA A 198 -0.23 -21.21 -9.41
N GLY A 199 -0.74 -20.50 -8.41
CA GLY A 199 -0.97 -21.02 -7.07
C GLY A 199 0.28 -21.18 -6.20
N ASN A 200 1.45 -20.75 -6.68
CA ASN A 200 2.68 -20.72 -5.87
C ASN A 200 2.69 -19.46 -5.01
N TYR A 201 2.58 -19.63 -3.69
CA TYR A 201 2.44 -18.53 -2.75
C TYR A 201 3.71 -17.65 -2.65
N ASP A 202 4.89 -18.27 -2.55
CA ASP A 202 6.15 -17.52 -2.42
C ASP A 202 6.46 -16.76 -3.73
N GLU A 203 6.23 -17.36 -4.91
CA GLU A 203 6.35 -16.67 -6.20
C GLU A 203 5.35 -15.51 -6.33
N PHE A 204 4.12 -15.70 -5.83
CA PHE A 204 3.12 -14.64 -5.79
C PHE A 204 3.57 -13.45 -4.95
N LEU A 205 4.11 -13.67 -3.75
CA LEU A 205 4.63 -12.60 -2.91
C LEU A 205 5.81 -11.89 -3.58
N ALA A 206 6.74 -12.63 -4.18
CA ALA A 206 7.89 -12.09 -4.89
C ALA A 206 7.47 -11.20 -6.07
N ALA A 207 6.63 -11.70 -6.98
CA ALA A 207 6.15 -10.95 -8.14
C ALA A 207 5.39 -9.68 -7.72
N ARG A 208 4.60 -9.75 -6.65
CA ARG A 208 3.87 -8.60 -6.13
C ARG A 208 4.81 -7.56 -5.50
N ALA A 209 5.85 -8.00 -4.78
CA ALA A 209 6.88 -7.11 -4.25
C ALA A 209 7.62 -6.37 -5.37
N GLU A 210 8.04 -7.09 -6.42
CA GLU A 210 8.69 -6.53 -7.60
C GLU A 210 7.82 -5.50 -8.32
N THR A 211 6.52 -5.78 -8.44
CA THR A 211 5.54 -4.84 -9.04
C THR A 211 5.41 -3.56 -8.23
N LEU A 212 5.47 -3.64 -6.90
CA LEU A 212 5.25 -2.50 -6.00
C LEU A 212 6.52 -1.69 -5.73
N LEU A 213 7.71 -2.29 -5.84
CA LEU A 213 8.98 -1.65 -5.50
C LEU A 213 9.26 -0.35 -6.31
N PRO A 214 9.02 -0.27 -7.63
CA PRO A 214 9.20 0.98 -8.37
C PRO A 214 8.29 2.11 -7.86
N GLU A 215 7.05 1.79 -7.45
CA GLU A 215 6.14 2.79 -6.88
C GLU A 215 6.59 3.24 -5.49
N VAL A 216 7.12 2.31 -4.66
CA VAL A 216 7.75 2.64 -3.38
C VAL A 216 8.90 3.63 -3.58
N GLN A 217 9.80 3.34 -4.52
CA GLN A 217 10.93 4.21 -4.85
C GLN A 217 10.45 5.56 -5.36
N ARG A 218 9.57 5.58 -6.36
CA ARG A 218 9.03 6.82 -6.96
C ARG A 218 8.31 7.73 -5.96
N LEU A 219 7.62 7.17 -4.98
CA LEU A 219 6.88 7.93 -3.97
C LEU A 219 7.78 8.43 -2.83
N GLY A 220 8.86 7.70 -2.55
CA GLY A 220 9.84 8.04 -1.52
C GLY A 220 10.93 9.00 -1.98
N SER A 221 11.30 8.97 -3.25
CA SER A 221 12.27 9.88 -3.90
C SER A 221 11.75 11.30 -4.05
#